data_AF-A0A6A3KGS7-F1
#
_entry.id   AF-A0A6A3KGS7-F1
#
_cell.length_a   1.000
_cell.length_b   1.000
_cell.length_c   1.000
_cell.angle_alpha   90.00
_cell.angle_beta   90.00
_cell.angle_gamma   90.00
#
_symmetry.space_group_name_H-M   'P 1'
#
loop_
_entity.id
_entity.type
_entity.pdbx_description
1 polymer ?
#
loop_
_entity_poly.entity_id
_entity_poly.type
_entity_poly.pdbx_seq_one_letter_code
_entity_poly.pdbx_strand_id
1 'polypeptide(L)'
;MDASKSKQKRKSYTIKDKLAVITKHDEGVSGSGFHALGIKHDVAPDTLRGLWNDRQKLHEASKDRQVATRTARCLGGGGRGPKHGEMEERLHAWILDRNAKGLCVKDSYIRQQAQNIYRKLHGPDAPKFDSSTWWLARFKKRKQLVSRRQTTTRTLPADAGETCRGFIQRMEQLIATHNIQPSNIINMNQVPRYFETEPKTTIATRGSREVLLRKGGTSHKRFTATFSITADGKMLPPHLLFSKLKNKPTVPAGMLVDVNLTGMWNDEILLDHAKTVACGRKETQLYREPVLYLIDSYGCLVKLNESRRLERYNVFVVIIQPNLTNLLQPLDVVVNRSFQAFYRVKYDGYIQQALQDPALQTRAGNPKWTLDWMATRSADDIKKAFQLCGLVPKESFHDEKLHPPLQELLAPDFDMERWNASYRHLLEQFDNREELTPAAPGWYLPDDERTSLFSCLIHVSGQNGSADPGELELYSASKLHNWNIEIKTLSTDCKVVSTFVYTVDNPDKVVQLVRSGAFFAVKVDGYLH
;
A
#
# COMPACT_ATOMS: atom_id res chain seq x y z
N MET A 1 61.53 4.32 -26.30
CA MET A 1 60.20 4.31 -26.94
C MET A 1 59.44 3.13 -26.38
N ASP A 2 58.69 3.32 -25.29
CA ASP A 2 57.83 2.26 -24.73
C ASP A 2 56.38 2.53 -25.12
N ALA A 3 55.89 1.75 -26.09
CA ALA A 3 54.50 1.80 -26.51
C ALA A 3 53.61 1.20 -25.41
N SER A 4 52.83 2.05 -24.76
CA SER A 4 51.78 1.62 -23.84
C SER A 4 50.74 0.79 -24.60
N LYS A 5 50.78 -0.53 -24.44
CA LYS A 5 49.71 -1.41 -24.93
C LYS A 5 48.42 -1.05 -24.20
N SER A 6 47.53 -0.32 -24.87
CA SER A 6 46.18 -0.07 -24.34
C SER A 6 45.50 -1.42 -24.09
N LYS A 7 44.99 -1.64 -22.88
CA LYS A 7 44.22 -2.85 -22.56
C LYS A 7 42.95 -2.83 -23.42
N GLN A 8 42.85 -3.76 -24.38
CA GLN A 8 41.63 -3.97 -25.16
C GLN A 8 40.42 -4.07 -24.21
N LYS A 9 39.41 -3.22 -24.43
CA LYS A 9 38.15 -3.28 -23.70
C LYS A 9 37.51 -4.66 -23.93
N ARG A 10 37.19 -5.37 -22.84
CA ARG A 10 36.43 -6.63 -22.90
C ARG A 10 35.10 -6.38 -23.64
N LYS A 11 34.92 -7.05 -24.78
CA LYS A 11 33.66 -7.05 -25.52
C LYS A 11 32.69 -8.06 -24.91
N SER A 12 31.40 -7.71 -24.87
CA SER A 12 30.35 -8.57 -24.36
C SER A 12 29.16 -8.58 -25.30
N TYR A 13 28.69 -9.76 -25.69
CA TYR A 13 27.64 -9.95 -26.70
C TYR A 13 26.35 -10.45 -26.06
N THR A 14 25.20 -9.99 -26.54
CA THR A 14 23.90 -10.48 -26.07
C THR A 14 23.60 -11.88 -26.62
N ILE A 15 22.63 -12.59 -26.04
CA ILE A 15 22.15 -13.88 -26.57
C ILE A 15 21.67 -13.71 -28.01
N LYS A 16 20.98 -12.60 -28.32
CA LYS A 16 20.58 -12.26 -29.69
C LYS A 16 21.77 -12.10 -30.63
N ASP A 17 22.81 -11.37 -30.21
CA ASP A 17 24.01 -11.16 -31.03
C ASP A 17 24.74 -12.49 -31.29
N LYS A 18 24.84 -13.34 -30.26
CA LYS A 18 25.45 -14.67 -30.35
C LYS A 18 24.71 -15.56 -31.34
N LEU A 19 23.38 -15.62 -31.26
CA LEU A 19 22.55 -16.37 -32.21
C LEU A 19 22.70 -15.82 -33.63
N ALA A 20 22.68 -14.51 -33.81
CA ALA A 20 22.80 -13.89 -35.13
C ALA A 20 24.13 -14.18 -35.84
N VAL A 21 25.21 -14.44 -35.09
CA VAL A 21 26.49 -14.87 -35.65
C VAL A 21 26.51 -16.38 -35.93
N ILE A 22 25.98 -17.20 -35.02
CA ILE A 22 25.88 -18.67 -35.19
C ILE A 22 25.02 -19.04 -36.41
N THR A 23 23.89 -18.35 -36.63
CA THR A 23 22.98 -18.65 -37.76
C THR A 23 23.63 -18.38 -39.13
N LYS A 24 24.75 -17.67 -39.18
CA LYS A 24 25.49 -17.38 -40.42
C LYS A 24 26.62 -18.37 -40.71
N HIS A 25 26.84 -19.33 -39.82
CA HIS A 25 27.81 -20.40 -40.02
C HIS A 25 27.12 -21.56 -40.77
N ASP A 26 27.77 -22.05 -41.83
CA ASP A 26 27.33 -23.21 -42.59
C ASP A 26 28.53 -24.13 -42.86
N GLU A 27 28.36 -25.44 -42.69
CA GLU A 27 29.48 -26.38 -42.86
C GLU A 27 29.76 -26.57 -44.36
N GLY A 28 30.97 -26.20 -44.80
CA GLY A 28 31.41 -26.37 -46.19
C GLY A 28 31.17 -25.18 -47.12
N VAL A 29 30.57 -24.08 -46.66
CA VAL A 29 30.36 -22.88 -47.48
C VAL A 29 31.50 -21.87 -47.30
N SER A 30 32.15 -21.47 -48.40
CA SER A 30 33.22 -20.48 -48.39
C SER A 30 32.75 -19.15 -47.79
N GLY A 31 33.52 -18.59 -46.85
CA GLY A 31 33.18 -17.34 -46.14
C GLY A 31 32.26 -17.49 -44.92
N SER A 32 31.80 -18.70 -44.61
CA SER A 32 30.94 -18.98 -43.43
C SER A 32 31.66 -19.72 -42.29
N GLY A 33 32.92 -20.13 -42.49
CA GLY A 33 33.72 -20.76 -41.45
C GLY A 33 34.10 -19.81 -40.32
N PHE A 34 34.42 -20.36 -39.14
CA PHE A 34 34.72 -19.59 -37.92
C PHE A 34 35.83 -18.53 -38.08
N HIS A 35 36.80 -18.74 -38.97
CA HIS A 35 37.84 -17.75 -39.24
C HIS A 35 37.30 -16.53 -39.99
N ALA A 36 36.51 -16.74 -41.05
CA ALA A 36 35.89 -15.69 -41.84
C ALA A 36 34.85 -14.91 -41.02
N LEU A 37 34.02 -15.62 -40.25
CA LEU A 37 33.07 -14.99 -39.33
C LEU A 37 33.76 -14.23 -38.19
N GLY A 38 34.90 -14.73 -37.72
CA GLY A 38 35.69 -14.07 -36.68
C GLY A 38 36.23 -12.71 -37.12
N ILE A 39 36.72 -12.63 -38.36
CA ILE A 39 37.16 -11.36 -38.98
C ILE A 39 35.96 -10.42 -39.18
N LYS A 40 34.85 -10.93 -39.73
CA LYS A 40 33.65 -10.12 -40.04
C LYS A 40 32.98 -9.52 -38.80
N HIS A 41 32.99 -10.25 -37.68
CA HIS A 41 32.32 -9.85 -36.45
C HIS A 41 33.28 -9.36 -35.36
N ASP A 42 34.59 -9.33 -35.65
CA ASP A 42 35.64 -8.93 -34.72
C ASP A 42 35.54 -9.71 -33.38
N VAL A 43 35.45 -11.04 -33.53
CA VAL A 43 35.34 -12.08 -32.49
C VAL A 43 36.41 -13.15 -32.75
N ALA A 44 37.11 -13.60 -31.70
CA ALA A 44 38.09 -14.67 -31.85
C ALA A 44 37.42 -15.98 -32.34
N PRO A 45 38.02 -16.72 -33.32
CA PRO A 45 37.46 -17.97 -33.84
C PRO A 45 37.15 -19.02 -32.76
N ASP A 46 37.93 -19.08 -31.67
CA ASP A 46 37.68 -19.99 -30.56
C ASP A 46 36.44 -19.63 -29.74
N THR A 47 36.13 -18.33 -29.64
CA THR A 47 34.87 -17.88 -29.04
C THR A 47 33.69 -18.29 -29.90
N LEU A 48 33.82 -18.23 -31.23
CA LEU A 48 32.78 -18.69 -32.15
C LEU A 48 32.57 -20.21 -32.09
N ARG A 49 33.65 -20.99 -31.95
CA ARG A 49 33.56 -22.44 -31.67
C ARG A 49 32.84 -22.74 -30.36
N GLY A 50 33.16 -22.02 -29.28
CA GLY A 50 32.45 -22.16 -28.01
C GLY A 50 30.95 -21.84 -28.12
N LEU A 51 30.62 -20.76 -28.84
CA LEU A 51 29.24 -20.38 -29.14
C LEU A 51 28.50 -21.43 -29.98
N TRP A 52 29.17 -22.04 -30.97
CA TRP A 52 28.61 -23.13 -31.79
C TRP A 52 28.33 -24.39 -30.97
N ASN A 53 29.20 -24.72 -30.01
CA ASN A 53 28.99 -25.84 -29.09
C ASN A 53 27.81 -25.60 -28.14
N ASP A 54 27.60 -24.36 -27.69
CA ASP A 54 26.47 -23.96 -26.84
C ASP A 54 25.20 -23.57 -27.62
N ARG A 55 25.14 -23.80 -28.95
CA ARG A 55 24.06 -23.31 -29.81
C ARG A 55 22.66 -23.76 -29.37
N GLN A 56 22.52 -25.01 -28.93
CA GLN A 56 21.23 -25.53 -28.45
C GLN A 56 20.76 -24.79 -27.20
N LYS A 57 21.64 -24.57 -26.22
CA LYS A 57 21.33 -23.81 -24.99
C LYS A 57 20.97 -22.35 -25.30
N LEU A 58 21.62 -21.73 -26.28
CA LEU A 58 21.31 -20.37 -26.73
C LEU A 58 19.93 -20.31 -27.40
N HIS A 59 19.56 -21.32 -28.20
CA HIS A 59 18.23 -21.43 -28.79
C HIS A 59 17.13 -21.67 -27.74
N GLU A 60 17.37 -22.52 -26.76
CA GLU A 60 16.45 -22.77 -25.64
C GLU A 60 16.23 -21.50 -24.81
N ALA A 61 17.31 -20.81 -24.44
CA ALA A 61 17.23 -19.53 -23.73
C ALA A 61 16.53 -18.44 -24.55
N SER A 62 16.46 -18.57 -25.87
CA SER A 62 15.72 -17.62 -26.71
C SER A 62 14.22 -17.90 -26.78
N LYS A 63 13.78 -19.11 -26.42
CA LYS A 63 12.36 -19.47 -26.36
C LYS A 63 11.75 -19.18 -24.99
N ASP A 64 12.58 -19.04 -23.95
CA ASP A 64 12.14 -18.69 -22.61
C ASP A 64 11.66 -17.23 -22.52
N ARG A 65 10.36 -17.05 -22.24
CA ARG A 65 9.72 -15.73 -22.08
C ARG A 65 10.27 -14.93 -20.89
N GLN A 66 10.95 -15.58 -19.94
CA GLN A 66 11.58 -14.92 -18.79
C GLN A 66 12.97 -14.35 -19.11
N VAL A 67 13.56 -14.71 -20.25
CA VAL A 67 14.90 -14.25 -20.66
C VAL A 67 14.78 -13.10 -21.66
N ALA A 68 15.21 -11.91 -21.25
CA ALA A 68 15.31 -10.76 -22.15
C ALA A 68 16.52 -10.91 -23.09
N THR A 69 16.38 -11.68 -24.17
CA THR A 69 17.46 -12.03 -25.12
C THR A 69 18.21 -10.84 -25.73
N ARG A 70 17.54 -9.67 -25.82
CA ARG A 70 18.11 -8.40 -26.30
C ARG A 70 19.07 -7.72 -25.32
N THR A 71 19.04 -8.10 -24.04
CA THR A 71 19.86 -7.49 -22.98
C THR A 71 20.65 -8.51 -22.17
N ALA A 72 20.23 -9.77 -22.17
CA ALA A 72 20.93 -10.90 -21.56
C ALA A 72 22.22 -11.19 -22.32
N ARG A 73 23.35 -11.22 -21.61
CA ARG A 73 24.70 -11.45 -22.17
C ARG A 73 25.29 -12.81 -21.78
N CYS A 74 24.70 -13.48 -20.80
CA CYS A 74 25.08 -14.82 -20.34
C CYS A 74 23.86 -15.74 -20.38
N LEU A 75 24.08 -17.04 -20.57
CA LEU A 75 23.07 -18.08 -20.36
C LEU A 75 22.69 -18.16 -18.87
N GLY A 76 21.51 -18.71 -18.56
CA GLY A 76 21.10 -18.97 -17.18
C GLY A 76 22.15 -19.82 -16.45
N GLY A 77 22.57 -19.39 -15.26
CA GLY A 77 23.68 -20.01 -14.51
C GLY A 77 25.08 -19.60 -14.95
N GLY A 78 25.24 -18.80 -16.01
CA GLY A 78 26.54 -18.29 -16.45
C GLY A 78 27.08 -17.13 -15.61
N GLY A 79 28.37 -17.17 -15.28
CA GLY A 79 29.07 -16.15 -14.49
C GLY A 79 29.60 -16.69 -13.17
N ARG A 80 30.26 -15.85 -12.38
CA ARG A 80 30.74 -16.24 -11.05
C ARG A 80 29.53 -16.52 -10.15
N GLY A 81 29.41 -17.75 -9.67
CA GLY A 81 28.37 -18.16 -8.73
C GLY A 81 28.38 -17.33 -7.44
N PRO A 82 27.30 -17.37 -6.65
CA PRO A 82 27.26 -16.70 -5.36
C PRO A 82 28.38 -17.22 -4.47
N LYS A 83 29.14 -16.31 -3.85
CA LYS A 83 30.24 -16.65 -2.93
C LYS A 83 29.74 -17.48 -1.73
N HIS A 84 28.49 -17.30 -1.35
CA HIS A 84 27.81 -18.00 -0.26
C HIS A 84 26.49 -18.60 -0.77
N GLY A 85 26.59 -19.60 -1.66
CA GLY A 85 25.43 -20.22 -2.31
C GLY A 85 24.43 -20.82 -1.33
N GLU A 86 24.90 -21.60 -0.35
CA GLU A 86 24.05 -22.22 0.67
C GLU A 86 23.30 -21.18 1.52
N MET A 87 24.00 -20.10 1.92
CA MET A 87 23.37 -18.99 2.64
C MET A 87 22.26 -18.33 1.80
N GLU A 88 22.50 -18.13 0.49
CA GLU A 88 21.49 -17.56 -0.41
C GLU A 88 20.30 -18.50 -0.64
N GLU A 89 20.48 -19.82 -0.66
CA GLU A 89 19.38 -20.78 -0.72
C GLU A 89 18.53 -20.75 0.55
N ARG A 90 19.16 -20.83 1.73
CA ARG A 90 18.44 -20.76 3.02
C ARG A 90 17.71 -19.42 3.18
N LEU A 91 18.33 -18.33 2.74
CA LEU A 91 17.71 -17.01 2.76
C LEU A 91 16.54 -16.92 1.79
N HIS A 92 16.65 -17.51 0.59
CA HIS A 92 15.55 -17.54 -0.37
C HIS A 92 14.36 -18.36 0.15
N ALA A 93 14.61 -19.55 0.70
CA ALA A 93 13.57 -20.37 1.33
C ALA A 93 12.86 -19.61 2.46
N TRP A 94 13.61 -18.88 3.28
CA TRP A 94 13.06 -18.03 4.33
C TRP A 94 12.18 -16.89 3.79
N ILE A 95 12.56 -16.27 2.67
CA ILE A 95 11.73 -15.23 2.02
C ILE A 95 10.42 -15.84 1.50
N LEU A 96 10.49 -17.02 0.87
CA LEU A 96 9.30 -17.70 0.35
C LEU A 96 8.36 -18.11 1.48
N ASP A 97 8.89 -18.67 2.57
CA ASP A 97 8.14 -19.03 3.77
C ASP A 97 7.45 -17.80 4.40
N ARG A 98 8.17 -16.68 4.56
CA ARG A 98 7.55 -15.43 5.07
C ARG A 98 6.49 -14.87 4.13
N ASN A 99 6.71 -14.91 2.82
CA ASN A 99 5.72 -14.44 1.86
C ASN A 99 4.48 -15.35 1.84
N ALA A 100 4.64 -16.67 1.94
CA ALA A 100 3.54 -17.62 2.06
C ALA A 100 2.73 -17.37 3.36
N LYS A 101 3.41 -16.93 4.40
CA LYS A 101 2.86 -16.45 5.67
C LYS A 101 2.28 -15.02 5.62
N GLY A 102 2.35 -14.35 4.48
CA GLY A 102 1.89 -12.97 4.31
C GLY A 102 2.70 -11.91 5.07
N LEU A 103 3.87 -12.27 5.57
CA LEU A 103 4.75 -11.38 6.30
C LEU A 103 5.53 -10.49 5.34
N CYS A 104 5.53 -9.18 5.60
CA CYS A 104 6.31 -8.23 4.80
C CYS A 104 7.82 -8.49 4.93
N VAL A 105 8.48 -8.68 3.79
CA VAL A 105 9.94 -8.84 3.71
C VAL A 105 10.56 -7.55 3.15
N LYS A 106 11.19 -6.77 4.03
CA LYS A 106 11.94 -5.56 3.65
C LYS A 106 13.40 -5.88 3.33
N ASP A 107 14.03 -5.01 2.56
CA ASP A 107 15.46 -5.08 2.21
C ASP A 107 16.36 -5.17 3.45
N SER A 108 16.02 -4.44 4.51
CA SER A 108 16.73 -4.51 5.79
C SER A 108 16.63 -5.91 6.43
N TYR A 109 15.47 -6.56 6.35
CA TYR A 109 15.26 -7.89 6.93
C TYR A 109 16.05 -8.95 6.18
N ILE A 110 16.07 -8.86 4.85
CA ILE A 110 16.88 -9.77 4.01
C ILE A 110 18.36 -9.64 4.36
N ARG A 111 18.86 -8.39 4.53
CA ARG A 111 20.26 -8.13 4.89
C ARG A 111 20.61 -8.65 6.28
N GLN A 112 19.73 -8.43 7.26
CA GLN A 112 19.92 -8.90 8.62
C GLN A 112 19.87 -10.44 8.69
N GLN A 113 18.89 -11.04 8.04
CA GLN A 113 18.73 -12.49 8.02
C GLN A 113 19.89 -13.18 7.29
N ALA A 114 20.42 -12.57 6.23
CA ALA A 114 21.64 -13.04 5.58
C ALA A 114 22.82 -13.09 6.56
N GLN A 115 23.01 -12.06 7.38
CA GLN A 115 24.06 -12.02 8.40
C GLN A 115 23.83 -13.06 9.51
N ASN A 116 22.57 -13.30 9.90
CA ASN A 116 22.22 -14.32 10.89
C ASN A 116 22.51 -15.73 10.36
N ILE A 117 22.07 -16.03 9.13
CA ILE A 117 22.35 -17.32 8.48
C ILE A 117 23.86 -17.49 8.29
N TYR A 118 24.58 -16.45 7.89
CA TYR A 118 26.03 -16.49 7.74
C TYR A 118 26.74 -16.82 9.05
N ARG A 119 26.38 -16.14 10.15
CA ARG A 119 26.93 -16.43 11.49
C ARG A 119 26.64 -17.86 11.93
N LYS A 120 25.42 -18.36 11.70
CA LYS A 120 25.04 -19.75 12.01
C LYS A 120 25.82 -20.78 11.19
N LEU A 121 26.18 -20.46 9.94
CA LEU A 121 26.92 -21.37 9.05
C LEU A 121 28.43 -21.37 9.31
N HIS A 122 29.00 -20.25 9.76
CA HIS A 122 30.45 -20.07 9.85
C HIS A 122 30.99 -19.87 11.27
N GLY A 123 30.12 -19.76 12.28
CA GLY A 123 30.49 -19.56 13.68
C GLY A 123 30.71 -18.09 14.07
N PRO A 124 30.96 -17.80 15.36
CA PRO A 124 31.13 -16.45 15.89
C PRO A 124 32.45 -15.79 15.45
N ASP A 125 33.48 -16.57 15.18
CA ASP A 125 34.82 -16.07 14.80
C ASP A 125 34.95 -15.77 13.29
N ALA A 126 33.90 -16.02 12.51
CA ALA A 126 33.91 -15.78 11.07
C ALA A 126 33.92 -14.27 10.74
N PRO A 127 34.62 -13.84 9.67
CA PRO A 127 34.59 -12.46 9.22
C PRO A 127 33.16 -11.99 8.95
N LYS A 128 32.82 -10.78 9.37
CA LYS A 128 31.48 -10.21 9.18
C LYS A 128 31.08 -10.22 7.71
N PHE A 129 29.95 -10.85 7.41
CA PHE A 129 29.37 -10.80 6.07
C PHE A 129 28.87 -9.39 5.73
N ASP A 130 29.48 -8.79 4.71
CA ASP A 130 29.04 -7.51 4.15
C ASP A 130 27.80 -7.70 3.28
N SER A 131 26.63 -7.53 3.90
CA SER A 131 25.32 -7.55 3.25
C SER A 131 25.04 -6.26 2.46
N SER A 132 26.00 -5.77 1.66
CA SER A 132 25.88 -4.49 0.96
C SER A 132 24.65 -4.39 0.05
N THR A 133 24.21 -3.16 -0.26
CA THR A 133 23.10 -2.89 -1.18
C THR A 133 23.31 -3.53 -2.56
N TRP A 134 24.56 -3.57 -3.02
CA TRP A 134 24.95 -4.22 -4.27
C TRP A 134 24.84 -5.74 -4.22
N TRP A 135 25.23 -6.37 -3.10
CA TRP A 135 25.01 -7.79 -2.91
C TRP A 135 23.51 -8.11 -2.92
N LEU A 136 22.70 -7.35 -2.18
CA LEU A 136 21.25 -7.55 -2.10
C LEU A 136 20.58 -7.44 -3.48
N ALA A 137 20.94 -6.43 -4.28
CA ALA A 137 20.41 -6.26 -5.63
C ALA A 137 20.77 -7.46 -6.53
N ARG A 138 21.99 -7.98 -6.43
CA ARG A 138 22.42 -9.16 -7.19
C ARG A 138 21.75 -10.44 -6.71
N PHE A 139 21.56 -10.62 -5.40
CA PHE A 139 20.82 -11.73 -4.81
C PHE A 139 19.37 -11.75 -5.32
N LYS A 140 18.66 -10.62 -5.19
CA LYS A 140 17.29 -10.48 -5.70
C LYS A 140 17.20 -10.80 -7.19
N LYS A 141 18.15 -10.31 -7.99
CA LYS A 141 18.22 -10.61 -9.42
C LYS A 141 18.44 -12.10 -9.70
N ARG A 142 19.33 -12.77 -8.95
CA ARG A 142 19.57 -14.22 -9.09
C ARG A 142 18.34 -15.05 -8.72
N LYS A 143 17.60 -14.63 -7.69
CA LYS A 143 16.41 -15.31 -7.18
C LYS A 143 15.09 -14.81 -7.77
N GLN A 144 15.14 -13.95 -8.80
CA GLN A 144 13.96 -13.36 -9.45
C GLN A 144 12.99 -12.66 -8.49
N LEU A 145 13.52 -12.06 -7.42
CA LEU A 145 12.74 -11.34 -6.42
C LEU A 145 12.53 -9.89 -6.86
N VAL A 146 11.28 -9.44 -6.84
CA VAL A 146 10.88 -8.09 -7.23
C VAL A 146 10.15 -7.40 -6.08
N SER A 147 10.32 -6.08 -5.96
CA SER A 147 9.51 -5.30 -5.03
C SER A 147 8.09 -5.16 -5.58
N ARG A 148 7.10 -5.41 -4.74
CA ARG A 148 5.68 -5.24 -5.03
C ARG A 148 5.04 -4.44 -3.91
N ARG A 149 4.15 -3.51 -4.28
CA ARG A 149 3.40 -2.72 -3.31
C ARG A 149 2.23 -3.56 -2.81
N GLN A 150 2.06 -3.64 -1.49
CA GLN A 150 0.94 -4.32 -0.84
C GLN A 150 -0.39 -3.87 -1.47
N THR A 151 -1.21 -4.84 -1.88
CA THR A 151 -2.48 -4.61 -2.58
C THR A 151 -3.69 -4.53 -1.64
N THR A 152 -3.59 -5.07 -0.41
CA THR A 152 -4.67 -5.08 0.59
C THR A 152 -4.11 -4.87 1.99
N THR A 153 -4.56 -3.80 2.66
CA THR A 153 -4.08 -3.37 4.00
C THR A 153 -4.95 -3.90 5.15
N ARG A 154 -6.01 -4.65 4.86
CA ARG A 154 -7.03 -5.02 5.85
C ARG A 154 -7.10 -6.53 5.99
N THR A 155 -6.92 -7.01 7.21
CA THR A 155 -7.23 -8.39 7.62
C THR A 155 -8.69 -8.66 7.26
N LEU A 156 -8.94 -9.65 6.42
CA LEU A 156 -10.30 -10.09 6.13
C LEU A 156 -10.87 -10.80 7.37
N PRO A 157 -12.17 -10.65 7.67
CA PRO A 157 -12.84 -11.48 8.67
C PRO A 157 -12.67 -12.98 8.37
N ALA A 158 -12.67 -13.81 9.41
CA ALA A 158 -12.50 -15.25 9.27
C ALA A 158 -13.59 -15.88 8.38
N ASP A 159 -14.78 -15.28 8.34
CA ASP A 159 -15.97 -15.66 7.59
C ASP A 159 -16.17 -14.83 6.31
N ALA A 160 -15.13 -14.16 5.80
CA ALA A 160 -15.27 -13.20 4.70
C ALA A 160 -15.93 -13.78 3.44
N GLY A 161 -15.63 -15.04 3.08
CA GLY A 161 -16.23 -15.70 1.92
C GLY A 161 -17.73 -15.96 2.09
N GLU A 162 -18.14 -16.44 3.27
CA GLU A 162 -19.56 -16.65 3.59
C GLU A 162 -20.30 -15.30 3.70
N THR A 163 -19.71 -14.32 4.36
CA THR A 163 -20.26 -12.97 4.47
C THR A 163 -20.43 -12.31 3.09
N CYS A 164 -19.45 -12.45 2.19
CA CYS A 164 -19.56 -11.96 0.81
C CYS A 164 -20.68 -12.67 0.04
N ARG A 165 -20.80 -14.00 0.14
CA ARG A 165 -21.89 -14.76 -0.50
C ARG A 165 -23.26 -14.34 0.03
N GLY A 166 -23.42 -14.28 1.35
CA GLY A 166 -24.66 -13.87 1.99
C GLY A 166 -25.04 -12.43 1.62
N PHE A 167 -24.06 -11.54 1.49
CA PHE A 167 -24.28 -10.17 1.02
C PHE A 167 -24.81 -10.13 -0.42
N ILE A 168 -24.16 -10.83 -1.35
CA ILE A 168 -24.58 -10.88 -2.76
C ILE A 168 -25.98 -11.51 -2.88
N GLN A 169 -26.24 -12.62 -2.20
CA GLN A 169 -27.55 -13.27 -2.20
C GLN A 169 -28.65 -12.38 -1.64
N ARG A 170 -28.37 -11.66 -0.54
CA ARG A 170 -29.32 -10.69 0.03
C ARG A 170 -29.63 -9.56 -0.94
N MET A 171 -28.62 -9.06 -1.65
CA MET A 171 -28.78 -8.05 -2.69
C MET A 171 -29.67 -8.54 -3.83
N GLU A 172 -29.40 -9.73 -4.37
CA GLU A 172 -30.22 -10.36 -5.40
C GLU A 172 -31.68 -10.54 -4.95
N GLN A 173 -31.89 -11.00 -3.72
CA GLN A 173 -33.22 -11.18 -3.13
C GLN A 173 -33.99 -9.86 -3.04
N LEU A 174 -33.34 -8.78 -2.57
CA LEU A 174 -33.98 -7.47 -2.47
C LEU A 174 -34.34 -6.91 -3.85
N ILE A 175 -33.44 -7.05 -4.82
CA ILE A 175 -33.66 -6.61 -6.20
C ILE A 175 -34.87 -7.35 -6.80
N ALA A 176 -34.92 -8.68 -6.67
CA ALA A 176 -36.00 -9.50 -7.20
C ALA A 176 -37.34 -9.24 -6.49
N THR A 177 -37.33 -9.18 -5.16
CA THR A 177 -38.55 -9.02 -4.34
C THR A 177 -39.25 -7.70 -4.60
N HIS A 178 -38.48 -6.62 -4.76
CA HIS A 178 -39.02 -5.28 -4.96
C HIS A 178 -38.98 -4.81 -6.42
N ASN A 179 -38.57 -5.68 -7.36
CA ASN A 179 -38.41 -5.34 -8.78
C ASN A 179 -37.59 -4.05 -9.00
N ILE A 180 -36.48 -3.93 -8.26
CA ILE A 180 -35.65 -2.71 -8.24
C ILE A 180 -34.93 -2.55 -9.57
N GLN A 181 -35.20 -1.46 -10.26
CA GLN A 181 -34.58 -1.16 -11.55
C GLN A 181 -33.07 -0.85 -11.37
N PRO A 182 -32.21 -1.18 -12.34
CA PRO A 182 -30.77 -0.85 -12.27
C PRO A 182 -30.48 0.64 -12.08
N SER A 183 -31.34 1.51 -12.58
CA SER A 183 -31.27 2.96 -12.33
C SER A 183 -31.46 3.33 -10.85
N ASN A 184 -32.15 2.50 -10.06
CA ASN A 184 -32.44 2.71 -8.65
C ASN A 184 -31.54 1.90 -7.70
N ILE A 185 -30.54 1.19 -8.23
CA ILE A 185 -29.48 0.59 -7.41
C ILE A 185 -28.34 1.60 -7.35
N ILE A 186 -28.15 2.24 -6.21
CA ILE A 186 -27.22 3.35 -6.02
C ILE A 186 -26.12 2.95 -5.05
N ASN A 187 -24.85 3.04 -5.46
CA ASN A 187 -23.71 2.96 -4.55
C ASN A 187 -23.16 4.35 -4.24
N MET A 188 -22.95 4.65 -2.96
CA MET A 188 -22.38 5.91 -2.48
C MET A 188 -21.10 5.66 -1.68
N ASN A 189 -20.09 6.50 -1.89
CA ASN A 189 -18.89 6.50 -1.08
C ASN A 189 -18.21 7.88 -1.02
N GLN A 190 -17.44 8.10 0.04
CA GLN A 190 -16.71 9.32 0.34
C GLN A 190 -15.20 9.18 0.08
N VAL A 191 -14.59 10.23 -0.46
CA VAL A 191 -13.15 10.34 -0.72
C VAL A 191 -12.63 11.69 -0.20
N PRO A 192 -11.78 11.71 0.83
CA PRO A 192 -11.20 12.95 1.35
C PRO A 192 -10.13 13.50 0.40
N ARG A 193 -10.17 14.80 0.14
CA ARG A 193 -9.21 15.55 -0.68
C ARG A 193 -8.63 16.73 0.07
N TYR A 194 -7.34 16.63 0.36
CA TYR A 194 -6.56 17.72 0.96
C TYR A 194 -6.22 18.77 -0.10
N PHE A 195 -6.21 20.04 0.33
CA PHE A 195 -5.89 21.16 -0.57
C PHE A 195 -4.40 21.21 -0.88
N GLU A 196 -3.58 20.73 0.05
CA GLU A 196 -2.15 20.53 -0.14
C GLU A 196 -1.82 19.05 0.05
N THR A 197 -0.92 18.54 -0.80
CA THR A 197 -0.41 17.18 -0.64
C THR A 197 0.86 17.26 0.20
N GLU A 198 0.90 16.62 1.37
CA GLU A 198 2.13 16.57 2.17
C GLU A 198 3.20 15.71 1.45
N PRO A 199 4.36 16.28 1.08
CA PRO A 199 5.42 15.52 0.43
C PRO A 199 6.04 14.53 1.43
N LYS A 200 5.97 13.22 1.12
CA LYS A 200 6.60 12.17 1.94
C LYS A 200 8.10 12.04 1.70
N THR A 201 8.59 12.62 0.61
CA THR A 201 9.98 12.56 0.16
C THR A 201 10.32 13.86 -0.53
N THR A 202 11.59 14.27 -0.47
CA THR A 202 12.10 15.44 -1.20
C THR A 202 13.49 15.14 -1.76
N ILE A 203 13.92 15.94 -2.73
CA ILE A 203 15.26 15.87 -3.27
C ILE A 203 16.14 16.79 -2.41
N ALA A 204 17.09 16.18 -1.70
CA ALA A 204 18.08 16.89 -0.90
C ALA A 204 19.49 16.59 -1.40
N THR A 205 20.43 17.47 -1.06
CA THR A 205 21.85 17.30 -1.39
C THR A 205 22.36 15.97 -0.81
N ARG A 206 23.18 15.26 -1.59
CA ARG A 206 23.78 14.00 -1.14
C ARG A 206 24.58 14.26 0.14
N GLY A 207 24.22 13.55 1.22
CA GLY A 207 24.87 13.70 2.54
C GLY A 207 24.06 14.52 3.55
N SER A 208 22.94 15.12 3.15
CA SER A 208 22.00 15.76 4.09
C SER A 208 21.46 14.71 5.09
N ARG A 209 21.79 14.89 6.37
CA ARG A 209 21.36 14.00 7.46
C ARG A 209 19.92 14.28 7.90
N GLU A 210 19.48 15.52 7.73
CA GLU A 210 18.15 15.97 8.10
C GLU A 210 17.59 16.86 7.00
N VAL A 211 16.32 16.64 6.66
CA VAL A 211 15.61 17.43 5.66
C VAL A 211 14.32 17.93 6.28
N LEU A 212 14.40 19.14 6.83
CA LEU A 212 13.26 19.80 7.46
C LEU A 212 12.29 20.30 6.38
N LEU A 213 11.18 19.57 6.23
CA LEU A 213 10.08 19.97 5.36
C LEU A 213 9.06 20.76 6.17
N ARG A 214 8.86 22.03 5.81
CA ARG A 214 7.83 22.86 6.44
C ARG A 214 6.45 22.32 6.05
N LYS A 215 5.60 22.01 7.04
CA LYS A 215 4.18 21.71 6.78
C LYS A 215 3.51 22.99 6.30
N GLY A 216 2.87 22.94 5.13
CA GLY A 216 2.10 24.07 4.63
C GLY A 216 0.93 24.37 5.58
N GLY A 217 0.66 25.65 5.84
CA GLY A 217 -0.36 26.09 6.80
C GLY A 217 -1.79 25.68 6.43
N THR A 218 -1.99 25.13 5.22
CA THR A 218 -3.29 24.60 4.77
C THR A 218 -3.31 23.09 4.52
N SER A 219 -2.24 22.37 4.86
CA SER A 219 -2.14 20.90 4.80
C SER A 219 -3.28 20.15 5.48
N HIS A 220 -3.83 20.71 6.57
CA HIS A 220 -4.98 20.13 7.27
C HIS A 220 -6.35 20.48 6.64
N LYS A 221 -6.41 21.39 5.67
CA LYS A 221 -7.66 21.75 4.99
C LYS A 221 -7.98 20.71 3.92
N ARG A 222 -9.21 20.23 3.96
CA ARG A 222 -9.73 19.26 3.01
C ARG A 222 -11.19 19.55 2.68
N PHE A 223 -11.62 19.03 1.53
CA PHE A 223 -13.02 18.72 1.29
C PHE A 223 -13.17 17.20 1.20
N THR A 224 -14.31 16.68 1.64
CA THR A 224 -14.71 15.30 1.41
C THR A 224 -15.62 15.28 0.20
N ALA A 225 -15.20 14.66 -0.89
CA ALA A 225 -16.06 14.44 -2.05
C ALA A 225 -16.85 13.14 -1.86
N THR A 226 -18.15 13.21 -2.03
CA THR A 226 -19.03 12.06 -2.02
C THR A 226 -19.55 11.84 -3.43
N PHE A 227 -19.37 10.63 -3.92
CA PHE A 227 -19.87 10.20 -5.22
C PHE A 227 -21.01 9.21 -5.02
N SER A 228 -22.02 9.30 -5.88
CA SER A 228 -23.08 8.31 -5.97
C SER A 228 -23.20 7.86 -7.42
N ILE A 229 -23.20 6.55 -7.65
CA ILE A 229 -23.33 5.93 -8.97
C ILE A 229 -24.50 4.96 -9.01
N THR A 230 -25.13 4.81 -10.16
CA THR A 230 -26.22 3.85 -10.39
C THR A 230 -25.74 2.63 -11.16
N ALA A 231 -26.39 1.48 -10.98
CA ALA A 231 -26.06 0.25 -11.71
C ALA A 231 -26.37 0.35 -13.22
N ASP A 232 -27.24 1.27 -13.66
CA ASP A 232 -27.45 1.59 -15.09
C ASP A 232 -26.35 2.48 -15.70
N GLY A 233 -25.33 2.85 -14.92
CA GLY A 233 -24.14 3.55 -15.43
C GLY A 233 -24.17 5.07 -15.33
N LYS A 234 -25.02 5.67 -14.47
CA LYS A 234 -25.03 7.12 -14.28
C LYS A 234 -24.20 7.52 -13.06
N MET A 235 -23.51 8.65 -13.19
CA MET A 235 -22.94 9.37 -12.06
C MET A 235 -23.96 10.42 -11.61
N LEU A 236 -24.37 10.37 -10.34
CA LEU A 236 -25.29 11.34 -9.75
C LEU A 236 -24.51 12.59 -9.29
N PRO A 237 -25.20 13.72 -9.05
CA PRO A 237 -24.55 14.96 -8.57
C PRO A 237 -23.65 14.68 -7.34
N PRO A 238 -22.38 15.13 -7.35
CA PRO A 238 -21.47 14.88 -6.25
C PRO A 238 -21.79 15.84 -5.10
N HIS A 239 -21.40 15.45 -3.89
CA HIS A 239 -21.46 16.31 -2.72
C HIS A 239 -20.06 16.64 -2.22
N LEU A 240 -19.79 17.93 -1.95
CA LEU A 240 -18.53 18.39 -1.39
C LEU A 240 -18.77 18.93 0.02
N LEU A 241 -18.21 18.25 1.02
CA LEU A 241 -18.18 18.74 2.40
C LEU A 241 -16.84 19.38 2.71
N PHE A 242 -16.83 20.69 2.91
CA PHE A 242 -15.64 21.44 3.27
C PHE A 242 -15.45 21.51 4.77
N SER A 243 -14.26 21.16 5.24
CA SER A 243 -13.87 21.32 6.64
C SER A 243 -13.31 22.72 6.91
N LYS A 244 -13.62 23.29 8.08
CA LYS A 244 -12.97 24.50 8.62
C LYS A 244 -13.07 25.74 7.70
N LEU A 245 -14.15 25.85 6.91
CA LEU A 245 -14.52 27.07 6.21
C LEU A 245 -15.63 27.79 6.96
N LYS A 246 -15.56 29.13 7.01
CA LYS A 246 -16.60 29.97 7.64
C LYS A 246 -17.88 30.01 6.80
N ASN A 247 -17.73 30.09 5.47
CA ASN A 247 -18.84 30.24 4.52
C ASN A 247 -18.82 29.12 3.49
N LYS A 248 -20.01 28.76 2.97
CA LYS A 248 -20.14 27.83 1.83
C LYS A 248 -19.41 28.43 0.61
N PRO A 249 -18.46 27.72 0.01
CA PRO A 249 -17.77 28.21 -1.18
C PRO A 249 -18.71 28.19 -2.38
N THR A 250 -18.55 29.17 -3.27
CA THR A 250 -19.23 29.16 -4.57
C THR A 250 -18.68 28.02 -5.40
N VAL A 251 -19.53 27.07 -5.79
CA VAL A 251 -19.17 25.96 -6.68
C VAL A 251 -19.97 26.04 -7.98
N PRO A 252 -19.45 25.45 -9.06
CA PRO A 252 -20.22 25.24 -10.29
C PRO A 252 -21.55 24.54 -10.04
N ALA A 253 -22.55 24.87 -10.86
CA ALA A 253 -23.86 24.22 -10.85
C ALA A 253 -23.74 22.70 -11.04
N GLY A 254 -24.63 21.94 -10.41
CA GLY A 254 -24.64 20.48 -10.46
C GLY A 254 -23.84 19.79 -9.35
N MET A 255 -23.38 20.52 -8.34
CA MET A 255 -22.76 19.97 -7.12
C MET A 255 -23.53 20.40 -5.88
N LEU A 256 -23.63 19.48 -4.91
CA LEU A 256 -24.14 19.77 -3.57
C LEU A 256 -22.98 20.19 -2.68
N VAL A 257 -23.19 21.19 -1.82
CA VAL A 257 -22.10 21.74 -0.99
C VAL A 257 -22.55 22.06 0.42
N ASP A 258 -21.76 21.57 1.35
CA ASP A 258 -21.87 21.89 2.77
C ASP A 258 -20.51 22.27 3.36
N VAL A 259 -20.60 22.96 4.50
CA VAL A 259 -19.46 23.32 5.32
C VAL A 259 -19.75 22.89 6.75
N ASN A 260 -18.76 22.31 7.41
CA ASN A 260 -18.79 22.16 8.86
C ASN A 260 -17.37 22.15 9.44
N LEU A 261 -17.28 22.20 10.78
CA LEU A 261 -15.98 22.26 11.45
C LEU A 261 -15.20 20.94 11.36
N THR A 262 -15.88 19.80 11.37
CA THR A 262 -15.27 18.47 11.48
C THR A 262 -14.81 17.89 10.14
N GLY A 263 -15.43 18.30 9.02
CA GLY A 263 -15.27 17.66 7.72
C GLY A 263 -15.89 16.27 7.62
N MET A 264 -16.75 15.90 8.57
CA MET A 264 -17.45 14.61 8.63
C MET A 264 -18.96 14.82 8.46
N TRP A 265 -19.65 13.88 7.83
CA TRP A 265 -21.11 13.94 7.74
C TRP A 265 -21.78 13.83 9.11
N ASN A 266 -22.85 14.58 9.29
CA ASN A 266 -23.82 14.42 10.36
C ASN A 266 -25.14 13.87 9.79
N ASP A 267 -26.10 13.58 10.66
CA ASP A 267 -27.37 12.95 10.27
C ASP A 267 -28.20 13.84 9.32
N GLU A 268 -28.06 15.16 9.43
CA GLU A 268 -28.76 16.14 8.58
C GLU A 268 -28.22 16.14 7.15
N ILE A 269 -26.90 16.31 6.98
CA ILE A 269 -26.22 16.28 5.67
C ILE A 269 -26.49 14.96 4.97
N LEU A 270 -26.42 13.86 5.73
CA LEU A 270 -26.70 12.54 5.21
C LEU A 270 -28.14 12.40 4.69
N LEU A 271 -29.13 12.85 5.45
CA LEU A 271 -30.52 12.78 5.03
C LEU A 271 -30.82 13.71 3.86
N ASP A 272 -30.27 14.92 3.85
CA ASP A 272 -30.43 15.89 2.76
C ASP A 272 -29.81 15.38 1.46
N HIS A 273 -28.61 14.79 1.56
CA HIS A 273 -27.97 14.09 0.46
C HIS A 273 -28.87 12.96 -0.05
N ALA A 274 -29.32 12.04 0.80
CA ALA A 274 -30.17 10.91 0.40
C ALA A 274 -31.49 11.39 -0.22
N LYS A 275 -32.12 12.43 0.32
CA LYS A 275 -33.32 13.03 -0.28
C LYS A 275 -33.02 13.57 -1.67
N THR A 276 -31.89 14.22 -1.87
CA THR A 276 -31.53 14.81 -3.16
C THR A 276 -31.14 13.75 -4.19
N VAL A 277 -30.27 12.79 -3.83
CA VAL A 277 -29.70 11.83 -4.78
C VAL A 277 -30.54 10.57 -4.97
N ALA A 278 -31.31 10.16 -3.96
CA ALA A 278 -32.16 8.97 -4.04
C ALA A 278 -33.63 9.33 -4.25
N CYS A 279 -34.17 10.33 -3.54
CA CYS A 279 -35.61 10.63 -3.58
C CYS A 279 -36.00 11.71 -4.61
N GLY A 280 -35.09 12.66 -4.88
CA GLY A 280 -35.32 13.83 -5.71
C GLY A 280 -35.20 13.58 -7.21
N ARG A 281 -35.11 12.33 -7.64
CA ARG A 281 -34.93 11.94 -9.04
C ARG A 281 -36.26 11.72 -9.76
N LYS A 282 -36.24 11.77 -11.09
CA LYS A 282 -37.45 11.55 -11.91
C LYS A 282 -38.08 10.19 -11.68
N GLU A 283 -37.24 9.17 -11.47
CA GLU A 283 -37.68 7.79 -11.20
C GLU A 283 -38.44 7.68 -9.86
N THR A 284 -38.13 8.54 -8.88
CA THR A 284 -38.64 8.40 -7.50
C THR A 284 -39.59 9.51 -7.07
N GLN A 285 -39.60 10.67 -7.74
CA GLN A 285 -40.43 11.81 -7.37
C GLN A 285 -41.93 11.52 -7.49
N LEU A 286 -42.35 10.85 -8.57
CA LEU A 286 -43.78 10.65 -8.87
C LEU A 286 -44.34 9.39 -8.24
N TYR A 287 -43.67 8.25 -8.46
CA TYR A 287 -44.18 6.93 -8.05
C TYR A 287 -43.44 6.33 -6.85
N ARG A 288 -42.41 7.02 -6.34
CA ARG A 288 -41.52 6.49 -5.29
C ARG A 288 -41.07 5.07 -5.61
N GLU A 289 -40.55 4.86 -6.82
CA GLU A 289 -39.98 3.56 -7.20
C GLU A 289 -38.97 3.09 -6.13
N PRO A 290 -38.91 1.79 -5.85
CA PRO A 290 -38.04 1.27 -4.81
C PRO A 290 -36.57 1.52 -5.17
N VAL A 291 -35.81 2.01 -4.20
CA VAL A 291 -34.38 2.32 -4.33
C VAL A 291 -33.57 1.43 -3.42
N LEU A 292 -32.48 0.89 -3.94
CA LEU A 292 -31.48 0.16 -3.16
C LEU A 292 -30.25 1.06 -2.97
N TYR A 293 -29.99 1.49 -1.75
CA TYR A 293 -28.93 2.45 -1.41
C TYR A 293 -27.79 1.76 -0.66
N LEU A 294 -26.69 1.49 -1.37
CA LEU A 294 -25.49 0.83 -0.86
C LEU A 294 -24.50 1.85 -0.30
N ILE A 295 -24.16 1.70 0.98
CA ILE A 295 -23.28 2.60 1.73
C ILE A 295 -22.24 1.82 2.55
N ASP A 296 -21.14 2.47 2.93
CA ASP A 296 -20.14 1.86 3.82
C ASP A 296 -20.59 1.88 5.30
N SER A 297 -19.89 1.11 6.13
CA SER A 297 -20.19 0.95 7.57
C SER A 297 -19.66 2.11 8.43
N TYR A 298 -19.77 3.36 7.97
CA TYR A 298 -19.38 4.53 8.76
C TYR A 298 -20.45 4.87 9.82
N GLY A 299 -20.04 5.35 10.99
CA GLY A 299 -20.90 5.45 12.17
C GLY A 299 -22.21 6.24 12.00
N CYS A 300 -22.24 7.34 11.22
CA CYS A 300 -23.51 8.05 10.97
C CYS A 300 -24.41 7.34 9.93
N LEU A 301 -23.81 6.58 9.01
CA LEU A 301 -24.52 5.79 8.00
C LEU A 301 -25.24 4.59 8.64
N VAL A 302 -24.60 3.96 9.63
CA VAL A 302 -25.21 2.90 10.45
C VAL A 302 -26.43 3.42 11.21
N LYS A 303 -26.31 4.58 11.88
CA LYS A 303 -27.43 5.22 12.60
C LYS A 303 -28.61 5.55 11.69
N LEU A 304 -28.35 5.99 10.45
CA LEU A 304 -29.42 6.26 9.49
C LEU A 304 -30.20 5.00 9.13
N ASN A 305 -29.48 3.91 8.83
CA ASN A 305 -30.10 2.62 8.52
C ASN A 305 -30.98 2.14 9.69
N GLU A 306 -30.48 2.24 10.92
CA GLU A 306 -31.22 1.89 12.14
C GLU A 306 -32.45 2.79 12.35
N SER A 307 -32.36 4.08 12.01
CA SER A 307 -33.47 5.03 12.17
C SER A 307 -34.66 4.76 11.25
N ARG A 308 -34.49 3.95 10.20
CA ARG A 308 -35.51 3.62 9.18
C ARG A 308 -36.17 4.83 8.52
N ARG A 309 -35.57 6.02 8.63
CA ARG A 309 -36.14 7.28 8.12
C ARG A 309 -36.32 7.27 6.59
N LEU A 310 -35.49 6.49 5.90
CA LEU A 310 -35.50 6.34 4.45
C LEU A 310 -36.55 5.33 3.93
N GLU A 311 -37.06 4.43 4.79
CA GLU A 311 -38.10 3.47 4.40
C GLU A 311 -39.40 4.17 3.96
N ARG A 312 -39.72 5.33 4.58
CA ARG A 312 -40.87 6.17 4.21
C ARG A 312 -40.81 6.71 2.77
N TYR A 313 -39.64 6.67 2.16
CA TYR A 313 -39.37 7.09 0.79
C TYR A 313 -39.19 5.90 -0.17
N ASN A 314 -39.49 4.68 0.27
CA ASN A 314 -39.25 3.44 -0.48
C ASN A 314 -37.76 3.21 -0.79
N VAL A 315 -36.88 3.63 0.13
CA VAL A 315 -35.43 3.47 -0.01
C VAL A 315 -34.94 2.42 0.98
N PHE A 316 -34.44 1.30 0.45
CA PHE A 316 -33.82 0.20 1.17
C PHE A 316 -32.32 0.45 1.30
N VAL A 317 -31.84 0.59 2.53
CA VAL A 317 -30.42 0.84 2.78
C VAL A 317 -29.70 -0.49 3.04
N VAL A 318 -28.57 -0.69 2.37
CA VAL A 318 -27.70 -1.85 2.57
C VAL A 318 -26.30 -1.38 2.93
N ILE A 319 -25.82 -1.84 4.09
CA ILE A 319 -24.49 -1.51 4.60
C ILE A 319 -23.51 -2.59 4.18
N ILE A 320 -22.42 -2.18 3.54
CA ILE A 320 -21.26 -3.03 3.27
C ILE A 320 -20.46 -3.17 4.56
N GLN A 321 -20.20 -4.41 4.97
CA GLN A 321 -19.54 -4.70 6.24
C GLN A 321 -18.11 -4.10 6.29
N PRO A 322 -17.62 -3.76 7.50
CA PRO A 322 -16.24 -3.32 7.68
C PRO A 322 -15.24 -4.30 7.04
N ASN A 323 -14.16 -3.76 6.48
CA ASN A 323 -13.11 -4.52 5.80
C ASN A 323 -13.50 -5.24 4.50
N LEU A 324 -14.74 -5.09 4.01
CA LEU A 324 -15.17 -5.66 2.73
C LEU A 324 -15.34 -4.61 1.61
N THR A 325 -15.10 -3.32 1.86
CA THR A 325 -15.33 -2.27 0.85
C THR A 325 -14.46 -2.44 -0.39
N ASN A 326 -13.24 -2.96 -0.26
CA ASN A 326 -12.36 -3.27 -1.39
C ASN A 326 -12.79 -4.51 -2.20
N LEU A 327 -13.84 -5.21 -1.77
CA LEU A 327 -14.41 -6.39 -2.42
C LEU A 327 -15.81 -6.10 -2.97
N LEU A 328 -16.66 -5.43 -2.17
CA LEU A 328 -18.08 -5.33 -2.44
C LEU A 328 -18.55 -3.91 -2.79
N GLN A 329 -17.67 -2.90 -2.74
CA GLN A 329 -18.06 -1.50 -2.97
C GLN A 329 -17.61 -1.02 -4.37
N PRO A 330 -18.53 -0.87 -5.35
CA PRO A 330 -18.21 -0.48 -6.71
C PRO A 330 -17.32 0.77 -6.83
N LEU A 331 -17.63 1.81 -6.03
CA LEU A 331 -16.84 3.03 -6.01
C LEU A 331 -15.39 2.80 -5.56
N ASP A 332 -15.13 1.91 -4.59
CA ASP A 332 -13.77 1.62 -4.13
C ASP A 332 -12.99 0.72 -5.09
N VAL A 333 -13.67 -0.27 -5.68
CA VAL A 333 -13.04 -1.24 -6.58
C VAL A 333 -12.57 -0.58 -7.87
N VAL A 334 -13.38 0.32 -8.45
CA VAL A 334 -13.11 0.85 -9.80
C VAL A 334 -12.91 2.37 -9.83
N VAL A 335 -13.80 3.11 -9.18
CA VAL A 335 -14.01 4.53 -9.52
C VAL A 335 -13.08 5.46 -8.74
N ASN A 336 -12.98 5.31 -7.42
CA ASN A 336 -12.29 6.24 -6.52
C ASN A 336 -10.79 6.34 -6.80
N ARG A 337 -10.14 5.23 -7.18
CA ARG A 337 -8.72 5.23 -7.55
C ARG A 337 -8.44 6.13 -8.75
N SER A 338 -9.35 6.12 -9.73
CA SER A 338 -9.23 6.93 -10.94
C SER A 338 -9.39 8.43 -10.65
N PHE A 339 -10.32 8.81 -9.76
CA PHE A 339 -10.46 10.19 -9.28
C PHE A 339 -9.19 10.67 -8.57
N GLN A 340 -8.66 9.84 -7.67
CA GLN A 340 -7.42 10.16 -6.96
C GLN A 340 -6.23 10.35 -7.91
N ALA A 341 -6.14 9.56 -8.97
CA ALA A 341 -5.11 9.71 -9.99
C ALA A 341 -5.29 10.98 -10.83
N PHE A 342 -6.50 11.23 -11.34
CA PHE A 342 -6.82 12.41 -12.14
C PHE A 342 -6.50 13.71 -11.40
N TYR A 343 -6.97 13.82 -10.16
CA TYR A 343 -6.75 15.03 -9.37
C TYR A 343 -5.27 15.22 -9.03
N ARG A 344 -4.48 14.14 -8.84
CA ARG A 344 -3.02 14.24 -8.63
C ARG A 344 -2.35 14.90 -9.84
N VAL A 345 -2.68 14.43 -11.05
CA VAL A 345 -2.17 15.03 -12.29
C VAL A 345 -2.57 16.51 -12.42
N LYS A 346 -3.84 16.84 -12.12
CA LYS A 346 -4.31 18.24 -12.14
C LYS A 346 -3.60 19.10 -11.09
N TYR A 347 -3.37 18.56 -9.90
CA TYR A 347 -2.68 19.24 -8.82
C TYR A 347 -1.21 19.50 -9.16
N ASP A 348 -0.50 18.53 -9.74
CA ASP A 348 0.89 18.71 -10.15
C ASP A 348 1.03 19.83 -11.22
N GLY A 349 0.14 19.83 -12.22
CA GLY A 349 0.09 20.89 -13.23
C GLY A 349 -0.28 22.27 -12.64
N TYR A 350 -1.19 22.28 -11.67
CA TYR A 350 -1.54 23.49 -10.93
C TYR A 350 -0.37 24.07 -10.14
N ILE A 351 0.37 23.22 -9.41
CA ILE A 351 1.55 23.64 -8.65
C ILE A 351 2.61 24.21 -9.59
N GLN A 352 2.83 23.61 -10.76
CA GLN A 352 3.76 24.15 -11.76
C GLN A 352 3.42 25.60 -12.16
N GLN A 353 2.13 25.91 -12.31
CA GLN A 353 1.66 27.27 -12.66
C GLN A 353 1.70 28.20 -11.45
N ALA A 354 1.25 27.74 -10.28
CA ALA A 354 1.21 28.53 -9.05
C ALA A 354 2.61 28.88 -8.50
N LEU A 355 3.64 28.12 -8.89
CA LEU A 355 5.05 28.45 -8.63
C LEU A 355 5.52 29.67 -9.44
N GLN A 356 4.92 29.92 -10.61
CA GLN A 356 5.23 31.06 -11.46
C GLN A 356 4.35 32.28 -11.13
N ASP A 357 3.09 32.03 -10.77
CA ASP A 357 2.13 33.05 -10.36
C ASP A 357 1.44 32.69 -9.03
N PRO A 358 1.89 33.26 -7.90
CA PRO A 358 1.27 33.04 -6.59
C PRO A 358 -0.20 33.47 -6.50
N ALA A 359 -0.71 34.32 -7.40
CA ALA A 359 -2.12 34.72 -7.41
C ALA A 359 -3.07 33.56 -7.76
N LEU A 360 -2.55 32.48 -8.36
CA LEU A 360 -3.31 31.26 -8.66
C LEU A 360 -3.57 30.41 -7.40
N GLN A 361 -3.02 30.77 -6.23
CA GLN A 361 -3.25 30.04 -4.98
C GLN A 361 -4.70 30.15 -4.49
N THR A 362 -5.40 29.01 -4.38
CA THR A 362 -6.81 29.00 -3.97
C THR A 362 -6.96 28.70 -2.49
N ARG A 363 -7.94 29.34 -1.83
CA ARG A 363 -8.27 29.11 -0.40
C ARG A 363 -9.23 27.94 -0.16
N ALA A 364 -9.87 27.42 -1.22
CA ALA A 364 -10.93 26.41 -1.17
C ALA A 364 -10.64 25.20 -2.07
N GLY A 365 -9.37 24.98 -2.44
CA GLY A 365 -8.99 23.93 -3.39
C GLY A 365 -9.59 24.16 -4.79
N ASN A 366 -9.69 23.10 -5.58
CA ASN A 366 -10.17 23.14 -6.96
C ASN A 366 -11.40 22.23 -7.15
N PRO A 367 -12.58 22.62 -6.63
CA PRO A 367 -13.78 21.78 -6.68
C PRO A 367 -14.26 21.49 -8.10
N LYS A 368 -13.98 22.37 -9.06
CA LYS A 368 -14.31 22.19 -10.49
C LYS A 368 -13.70 20.91 -11.07
N TRP A 369 -12.51 20.51 -10.64
CA TRP A 369 -11.87 19.28 -11.12
C TRP A 369 -12.67 18.02 -10.81
N THR A 370 -13.55 18.07 -9.81
CA THR A 370 -14.49 16.99 -9.51
C THR A 370 -15.46 16.77 -10.67
N LEU A 371 -16.07 17.84 -11.20
CA LEU A 371 -16.95 17.75 -12.37
C LEU A 371 -16.17 17.42 -13.64
N ASP A 372 -15.00 18.02 -13.84
CA ASP A 372 -14.14 17.70 -14.98
C ASP A 372 -13.81 16.21 -15.01
N TRP A 373 -13.50 15.62 -13.85
CA TRP A 373 -13.26 14.18 -13.75
C TRP A 373 -14.52 13.36 -14.01
N MET A 374 -15.67 13.74 -13.43
CA MET A 374 -16.93 13.03 -13.64
C MET A 374 -17.32 12.99 -15.13
N ALA A 375 -17.10 14.08 -15.86
CA ALA A 375 -17.37 14.15 -17.30
C ALA A 375 -16.51 13.16 -18.13
N THR A 376 -15.40 12.66 -17.58
CA THR A 376 -14.56 11.65 -18.23
C THR A 376 -14.98 10.21 -17.94
N ARG A 377 -16.10 9.97 -17.24
CA ARG A 377 -16.59 8.62 -16.92
C ARG A 377 -17.61 8.17 -17.96
N SER A 378 -17.39 6.99 -18.53
CA SER A 378 -18.36 6.35 -19.41
C SER A 378 -19.40 5.56 -18.60
N ALA A 379 -20.59 5.38 -19.17
CA ALA A 379 -21.62 4.56 -18.54
C ALA A 379 -21.16 3.10 -18.38
N ASP A 380 -20.37 2.59 -19.34
CA ASP A 380 -19.87 1.22 -19.32
C ASP A 380 -18.85 1.00 -18.20
N ASP A 381 -17.98 1.97 -17.91
CA ASP A 381 -17.05 1.88 -16.76
C ASP A 381 -17.80 1.78 -15.43
N ILE A 382 -18.90 2.52 -15.31
CA ILE A 382 -19.73 2.54 -14.09
C ILE A 382 -20.49 1.22 -13.95
N LYS A 383 -21.14 0.74 -15.02
CA LYS A 383 -21.82 -0.57 -15.03
C LYS A 383 -20.86 -1.71 -14.67
N LYS A 384 -19.65 -1.67 -15.24
CA LYS A 384 -18.60 -2.65 -14.96
C LYS A 384 -18.20 -2.67 -13.48
N ALA A 385 -18.27 -1.54 -12.78
CA ALA A 385 -17.97 -1.49 -11.35
C ALA A 385 -18.94 -2.34 -10.51
N PHE A 386 -20.23 -2.33 -10.85
CA PHE A 386 -21.23 -3.18 -10.19
C PHE A 386 -21.03 -4.65 -10.52
N GLN A 387 -20.76 -4.96 -11.80
CA GLN A 387 -20.49 -6.32 -12.25
C GLN A 387 -19.26 -6.95 -11.57
N LEU A 388 -18.17 -6.20 -11.45
CA LEU A 388 -16.94 -6.68 -10.79
C LEU A 388 -17.13 -7.03 -9.32
N CYS A 389 -18.14 -6.43 -8.66
CA CYS A 389 -18.47 -6.68 -7.25
C CYS A 389 -19.60 -7.71 -7.07
N GLY A 390 -20.09 -8.32 -8.16
CA GLY A 390 -21.21 -9.26 -8.12
C GLY A 390 -22.56 -8.60 -7.83
N LEU A 391 -22.67 -7.27 -7.95
CA LEU A 391 -23.88 -6.50 -7.65
C LEU A 391 -24.73 -6.28 -8.89
N VAL A 392 -25.13 -7.39 -9.51
CA VAL A 392 -25.95 -7.41 -10.73
C VAL A 392 -27.16 -8.32 -10.51
N PRO A 393 -28.21 -8.21 -11.34
CA PRO A 393 -29.30 -9.19 -11.31
C PRO A 393 -28.75 -10.61 -11.47
N LYS A 394 -29.43 -11.57 -10.84
CA LYS A 394 -29.01 -12.97 -10.78
C LYS A 394 -28.76 -13.58 -12.17
N GLU A 395 -29.55 -13.18 -13.16
CA GLU A 395 -29.44 -13.65 -14.55
C GLU A 395 -28.16 -13.16 -15.25
N SER A 396 -27.59 -12.06 -14.76
CA SER A 396 -26.37 -11.43 -15.29
C SER A 396 -25.13 -11.73 -14.45
N PHE A 397 -25.29 -12.48 -13.35
CA PHE A 397 -24.22 -12.83 -12.44
C PHE A 397 -23.36 -13.94 -13.04
N HIS A 398 -22.05 -13.70 -13.12
CA HIS A 398 -21.07 -14.68 -13.58
C HIS A 398 -19.78 -14.53 -12.77
N ASP A 399 -19.33 -15.61 -12.12
CA ASP A 399 -18.13 -15.61 -11.27
C ASP A 399 -16.87 -15.13 -12.01
N GLU A 400 -16.76 -15.47 -13.30
CA GLU A 400 -15.65 -15.08 -14.17
C GLU A 400 -15.53 -13.57 -14.40
N LYS A 401 -16.62 -12.82 -14.16
CA LYS A 401 -16.68 -11.36 -14.35
C LYS A 401 -16.39 -10.61 -13.06
N LEU A 402 -16.18 -11.30 -11.94
CA LEU A 402 -15.79 -10.71 -10.67
C LEU A 402 -14.32 -10.25 -10.73
N HIS A 403 -13.95 -9.28 -9.89
CA HIS A 403 -12.53 -8.93 -9.78
C HIS A 403 -11.75 -10.05 -9.06
N PRO A 404 -10.45 -10.23 -9.34
CA PRO A 404 -9.73 -11.43 -8.92
C PRO A 404 -9.77 -11.73 -7.41
N PRO A 405 -9.62 -10.74 -6.50
CA PRO A 405 -9.75 -11.01 -5.06
C PRO A 405 -11.12 -11.58 -4.62
N LEU A 406 -12.22 -11.17 -5.27
CA LEU A 406 -13.56 -11.66 -4.93
C LEU A 406 -13.79 -13.03 -5.58
N GLN A 407 -13.31 -13.23 -6.81
CA GLN A 407 -13.36 -14.51 -7.50
C GLN A 407 -12.61 -15.61 -6.72
N GLU A 408 -11.39 -15.33 -6.25
CA GLU A 408 -10.60 -16.25 -5.44
C GLU A 408 -11.31 -16.59 -4.12
N LEU A 409 -11.89 -15.59 -3.45
CA LEU A 409 -12.59 -15.77 -2.18
C LEU A 409 -13.88 -16.61 -2.31
N LEU A 410 -14.53 -16.52 -3.47
CA LEU A 410 -15.78 -17.22 -3.74
C LEU A 410 -15.59 -18.59 -4.39
N ALA A 411 -14.36 -18.96 -4.77
CA ALA A 411 -14.07 -20.21 -5.44
C ALA A 411 -14.51 -21.43 -4.60
N PRO A 412 -15.06 -22.50 -5.23
CA PRO A 412 -15.54 -23.69 -4.52
C PRO A 412 -14.43 -24.43 -3.74
N ASP A 413 -13.19 -24.30 -4.22
CA ASP A 413 -11.97 -24.86 -3.65
C ASP A 413 -11.21 -23.87 -2.77
N PHE A 414 -11.82 -22.71 -2.43
CA PHE A 414 -11.22 -21.74 -1.52
C PHE A 414 -11.10 -22.33 -0.11
N ASP A 415 -9.91 -22.84 0.18
CA ASP A 415 -9.56 -23.39 1.48
C ASP A 415 -9.24 -22.25 2.45
N MET A 416 -10.29 -21.81 3.14
CA MET A 416 -10.24 -20.80 4.18
C MET A 416 -9.45 -21.27 5.40
N GLU A 417 -9.36 -22.57 5.67
CA GLU A 417 -8.52 -23.12 6.73
C GLU A 417 -7.05 -23.06 6.35
N ARG A 418 -6.68 -23.33 5.10
CA ARG A 418 -5.32 -23.15 4.58
C ARG A 418 -4.94 -21.68 4.48
N TRP A 419 -5.86 -20.81 4.06
CA TRP A 419 -5.66 -19.36 4.10
C TRP A 419 -5.44 -18.91 5.55
N ASN A 420 -6.40 -19.14 6.44
CA ASN A 420 -6.28 -18.77 7.85
C ASN A 420 -5.10 -19.46 8.54
N ALA A 421 -4.75 -20.72 8.25
CA ALA A 421 -3.57 -21.41 8.78
C ALA A 421 -2.26 -20.79 8.27
N SER A 422 -2.23 -20.33 7.02
CA SER A 422 -1.10 -19.57 6.47
C SER A 422 -0.90 -18.25 7.21
N TYR A 423 -1.98 -17.67 7.78
CA TYR A 423 -1.95 -16.43 8.57
C TYR A 423 -2.14 -16.64 10.10
N ARG A 424 -2.32 -17.88 10.59
CA ARG A 424 -2.69 -18.20 12.00
C ARG A 424 -1.56 -17.82 12.96
N HIS A 425 -0.32 -17.95 12.51
CA HIS A 425 0.88 -17.48 13.21
C HIS A 425 0.98 -15.93 13.35
N LEU A 426 0.10 -15.15 12.71
CA LEU A 426 -0.05 -13.71 12.96
C LEU A 426 -1.05 -13.41 14.09
N LEU A 427 -1.98 -14.32 14.35
CA LEU A 427 -3.01 -14.20 15.39
C LEU A 427 -2.59 -14.89 16.70
N GLU A 428 -1.78 -15.95 16.62
CA GLU A 428 -1.30 -16.76 17.75
C GLU A 428 0.16 -16.47 18.15
N GLN A 429 0.70 -15.28 17.87
CA GLN A 429 2.02 -14.91 18.38
C GLN A 429 1.94 -14.63 19.89
N PHE A 430 1.95 -15.72 20.67
CA PHE A 430 2.81 -15.75 21.84
C PHE A 430 4.25 -15.49 21.39
N ASP A 431 4.91 -14.76 22.26
CA ASP A 431 6.20 -14.13 22.10
C ASP A 431 7.30 -15.11 21.64
N ASN A 432 7.52 -15.18 20.33
CA ASN A 432 8.77 -15.66 19.76
C ASN A 432 9.52 -14.49 19.11
N ARG A 433 9.58 -13.36 19.82
CA ARG A 433 10.60 -12.34 19.53
C ARG A 433 11.96 -13.02 19.74
N GLU A 434 12.65 -13.34 18.64
CA GLU A 434 14.11 -13.48 18.71
C GLU A 434 14.63 -12.23 19.43
N GLU A 435 15.41 -12.43 20.49
CA GLU A 435 16.17 -11.38 21.17
C GLU A 435 16.95 -10.59 20.11
N LEU A 436 16.41 -9.44 19.75
CA LEU A 436 17.15 -8.39 19.10
C LEU A 436 17.84 -7.65 20.24
N THR A 437 19.14 -7.88 20.41
CA THR A 437 20.03 -7.03 21.19
C THR A 437 20.56 -5.91 20.27
N PRO A 438 19.89 -4.74 20.16
CA PRO A 438 20.49 -3.58 19.55
C PRO A 438 21.61 -3.07 20.47
N ALA A 439 22.84 -3.03 19.95
CA ALA A 439 23.91 -2.30 20.61
C ALA A 439 23.64 -0.79 20.48
N ALA A 440 23.54 -0.08 21.61
CA ALA A 440 23.40 1.36 21.64
C ALA A 440 24.69 2.05 21.13
N PRO A 441 24.60 3.16 20.38
CA PRO A 441 25.76 4.00 20.08
C PRO A 441 26.29 4.64 21.37
N GLY A 442 27.59 4.55 21.63
CA GLY A 442 28.24 4.99 22.88
C GLY A 442 28.33 6.50 23.12
N TRP A 443 27.45 7.32 22.54
CA TRP A 443 27.51 8.80 22.66
C TRP A 443 26.17 9.45 23.06
N TYR A 444 25.16 8.67 23.46
CA TYR A 444 23.89 9.22 23.95
C TYR A 444 23.76 9.01 25.46
N LEU A 445 24.43 9.87 26.22
CA LEU A 445 24.19 10.08 27.65
C LEU A 445 24.03 11.60 27.85
N PRO A 446 22.85 12.10 28.28
CA PRO A 446 22.69 13.51 28.64
C PRO A 446 23.53 13.84 29.88
N ASP A 447 24.19 15.01 29.87
CA ASP A 447 25.18 15.45 30.88
C ASP A 447 24.61 15.75 32.29
N ASP A 448 23.34 15.47 32.59
CA ASP A 448 22.73 15.81 33.89
C ASP A 448 21.91 14.64 34.48
N GLU A 449 22.56 13.89 35.37
CA GLU A 449 22.08 12.61 35.92
C GLU A 449 21.00 12.74 37.02
N ARG A 450 20.53 13.95 37.38
CA ARG A 450 19.69 14.16 38.57
C ARG A 450 18.34 14.84 38.32
N THR A 451 17.56 14.39 37.32
CA THR A 451 16.17 14.85 37.13
C THR A 451 15.15 13.72 37.12
N SER A 452 13.90 14.01 37.53
CA SER A 452 12.81 13.03 37.58
C SER A 452 12.46 12.49 36.18
N LEU A 453 11.97 11.25 36.08
CA LEU A 453 11.52 10.67 34.80
C LEU A 453 10.52 11.59 34.06
N PHE A 454 9.65 12.29 34.81
CA PHE A 454 8.72 13.27 34.26
C PHE A 454 9.45 14.46 33.61
N SER A 455 10.50 14.97 34.25
CA SER A 455 11.37 16.00 33.68
C SER A 455 12.13 15.49 32.45
N CYS A 456 12.66 14.27 32.47
CA CYS A 456 13.32 13.67 31.30
C CYS A 456 12.35 13.52 30.11
N LEU A 457 11.13 13.02 30.35
CA LEU A 457 10.10 12.87 29.32
C LEU A 457 9.62 14.22 28.77
N ILE A 458 9.47 15.25 29.63
CA ILE A 458 9.10 16.61 29.20
C ILE A 458 10.23 17.29 28.44
N HIS A 459 11.49 17.17 28.88
CA HIS A 459 12.63 17.81 28.22
C HIS A 459 12.86 17.21 26.83
N VAL A 460 12.71 15.89 26.71
CA VAL A 460 12.71 15.15 25.44
C VAL A 460 11.58 15.61 24.51
N SER A 461 10.38 15.81 25.04
CA SER A 461 9.22 16.27 24.26
C SER A 461 9.33 17.76 23.85
N GLY A 462 10.00 18.57 24.68
CA GLY A 462 10.15 20.01 24.50
C GLY A 462 11.11 20.43 23.36
N GLN A 463 12.13 19.63 23.05
CA GLN A 463 13.10 19.98 22.00
C GLN A 463 12.64 19.65 20.58
N ASN A 464 11.72 18.69 20.40
CA ASN A 464 11.26 18.23 19.08
C ASN A 464 9.92 18.84 18.63
N GLY A 465 9.29 19.70 19.42
CA GLY A 465 7.97 20.28 19.11
C GLY A 465 6.85 19.24 18.89
N SER A 466 7.13 17.98 19.26
CA SER A 466 6.23 16.84 19.24
C SER A 466 5.90 16.52 20.68
N ALA A 467 4.62 16.48 21.02
CA ALA A 467 4.15 16.11 22.36
C ALA A 467 4.37 14.61 22.69
N ASP A 468 4.92 13.83 21.76
CA ASP A 468 5.19 12.41 21.92
C ASP A 468 6.70 12.15 22.11
N PRO A 469 7.15 11.59 23.26
CA PRO A 469 8.48 11.02 23.37
C PRO A 469 8.54 9.74 22.52
N GLY A 470 9.54 9.64 21.64
CA GLY A 470 9.73 8.46 20.79
C GLY A 470 10.21 7.22 21.57
N GLU A 471 10.13 6.06 20.92
CA GLU A 471 10.48 4.76 21.53
C GLU A 471 11.96 4.66 21.93
N LEU A 472 12.83 5.44 21.27
CA LEU A 472 14.26 5.52 21.58
C LEU A 472 14.50 6.29 22.89
N GLU A 473 13.73 7.33 23.15
CA GLU A 473 13.88 8.15 24.35
C GLU A 473 13.35 7.45 25.60
N LEU A 474 12.27 6.67 25.46
CA LEU A 474 11.77 5.80 26.53
C LEU A 474 12.77 4.69 26.87
N TYR A 475 13.43 4.13 25.86
CA TYR A 475 14.52 3.17 26.07
C TYR A 475 15.72 3.82 26.77
N SER A 476 16.17 5.00 26.33
CA SER A 476 17.25 5.74 26.97
C SER A 476 16.92 6.10 28.42
N ALA A 477 15.68 6.52 28.71
CA ALA A 477 15.23 6.80 30.07
C ALA A 477 15.21 5.55 30.96
N SER A 478 14.80 4.39 30.42
CA SER A 478 14.83 3.12 31.16
C SER A 478 16.26 2.75 31.59
N LYS A 479 17.25 2.94 30.70
CA LYS A 479 18.67 2.67 30.96
C LYS A 479 19.30 3.69 31.89
N LEU A 480 18.98 4.98 31.73
CA LEU A 480 19.51 6.06 32.56
C LEU A 480 19.11 5.90 34.04
N HIS A 481 17.84 5.55 34.28
CA HIS A 481 17.31 5.44 35.65
C HIS A 481 17.37 4.03 36.23
N ASN A 482 17.84 3.05 35.45
CA ASN A 482 17.81 1.63 35.81
C ASN A 482 16.39 1.15 36.23
N TRP A 483 15.36 1.59 35.50
CA TRP A 483 13.95 1.21 35.76
C TRP A 483 13.34 0.45 34.59
N ASN A 484 12.41 -0.43 34.90
CA ASN A 484 11.50 -0.97 33.90
C ASN A 484 10.41 0.07 33.60
N ILE A 485 10.17 0.39 32.34
CA ILE A 485 9.11 1.32 31.92
C ILE A 485 8.05 0.53 31.13
N GLU A 486 6.87 0.38 31.70
CA GLU A 486 5.71 -0.29 31.08
C GLU A 486 4.77 0.77 30.46
N ILE A 487 4.52 0.69 29.16
CA ILE A 487 3.68 1.61 28.41
C ILE A 487 2.43 0.90 27.92
N LYS A 488 1.27 1.27 28.46
CA LYS A 488 -0.04 0.78 28.04
C LYS A 488 -0.67 1.75 27.08
N THR A 489 -0.82 1.36 25.82
CA THR A 489 -1.59 2.14 24.84
C THR A 489 -3.06 1.76 24.92
N LEU A 490 -3.94 2.75 25.05
CA LEU A 490 -5.38 2.55 25.11
C LEU A 490 -6.04 2.82 23.75
N SER A 491 -7.15 2.13 23.48
CA SER A 491 -8.08 2.46 22.39
C SER A 491 -8.88 3.71 22.74
N THR A 492 -9.62 4.23 21.76
CA THR A 492 -10.62 5.27 21.97
C THR A 492 -11.69 4.90 23.02
N ASP A 493 -11.85 3.60 23.30
CA ASP A 493 -12.79 3.06 24.28
C ASP A 493 -12.09 2.69 25.61
N CYS A 494 -10.90 3.24 25.87
CA CYS A 494 -10.10 3.06 27.09
C CYS A 494 -9.70 1.59 27.39
N LYS A 495 -9.68 0.71 26.38
CA LYS A 495 -9.17 -0.66 26.51
C LYS A 495 -7.70 -0.71 26.14
N VAL A 496 -6.89 -1.48 26.86
CA VAL A 496 -5.47 -1.67 26.52
C VAL A 496 -5.35 -2.37 25.17
N VAL A 497 -4.79 -1.68 24.18
CA VAL A 497 -4.55 -2.17 22.82
C VAL A 497 -3.14 -2.74 22.69
N SER A 498 -2.18 -2.19 23.42
CA SER A 498 -0.83 -2.73 23.47
C SER A 498 -0.13 -2.36 24.77
N THR A 499 0.76 -3.24 25.22
CA THR A 499 1.66 -2.98 26.34
C THR A 499 3.10 -3.19 25.87
N PHE A 500 3.95 -2.20 26.06
CA PHE A 500 5.38 -2.27 25.74
C PHE A 500 6.18 -2.08 27.02
N VAL A 501 7.10 -2.99 27.32
CA VAL A 501 7.96 -2.87 28.50
C VAL A 501 9.39 -2.65 28.02
N TYR A 502 9.99 -1.55 28.43
CA TYR A 502 11.42 -1.31 28.30
C TYR A 502 12.09 -1.85 29.56
N THR A 503 12.85 -2.93 29.40
CA THR A 503 13.47 -3.65 30.53
C THR A 503 14.94 -3.32 30.67
N VAL A 504 15.41 -3.30 31.91
CA VAL A 504 16.83 -3.22 32.25
C VAL A 504 17.23 -4.38 33.16
N ASP A 505 18.51 -4.74 33.15
CA ASP A 505 19.02 -5.85 33.96
C ASP A 505 19.09 -5.40 35.43
N ASN A 506 18.37 -6.11 36.32
CA ASN A 506 18.19 -5.75 37.74
C ASN A 506 17.59 -4.34 37.96
N PRO A 507 16.31 -4.13 37.60
CA PRO A 507 15.67 -2.83 37.70
C PRO A 507 15.42 -2.44 39.16
N ASP A 508 15.67 -1.18 39.51
CA ASP A 508 15.39 -0.65 40.84
C ASP A 508 13.88 -0.47 41.09
N LYS A 509 13.11 -0.17 40.02
CA LYS A 509 11.65 0.05 40.07
C LYS A 509 10.98 -0.26 38.73
N VAL A 510 9.63 -0.39 38.76
CA VAL A 510 8.77 -0.49 37.57
C VAL A 510 7.83 0.72 37.52
N VAL A 511 7.83 1.45 36.40
CA VAL A 511 6.97 2.62 36.18
C VAL A 511 5.96 2.33 35.09
N GLN A 512 4.70 2.72 35.32
CA GLN A 512 3.62 2.55 34.34
C GLN A 512 3.27 3.88 33.67
N LEU A 513 3.34 3.89 32.34
CA LEU A 513 2.90 4.97 31.47
C LEU A 513 1.64 4.50 30.74
N VAL A 514 0.60 5.32 30.70
CA VAL A 514 -0.61 5.06 29.92
C VAL A 514 -0.69 6.07 28.79
N ARG A 515 -0.74 5.60 27.55
CA ARG A 515 -0.83 6.41 26.34
C ARG A 515 -2.22 6.29 25.73
N SER A 516 -2.92 7.41 25.55
CA SER A 516 -4.18 7.47 24.82
C SER A 516 -4.16 8.63 23.83
N GLY A 517 -4.03 8.32 22.54
CA GLY A 517 -3.75 9.34 21.52
C GLY A 517 -2.43 10.06 21.80
N ALA A 518 -2.47 11.39 21.92
CA ALA A 518 -1.32 12.26 22.23
C ALA A 518 -1.16 12.58 23.73
N PHE A 519 -1.91 11.90 24.61
CA PHE A 519 -1.89 12.13 26.05
C PHE A 519 -1.22 10.98 26.78
N PHE A 520 -0.38 11.31 27.77
CA PHE A 520 0.28 10.37 28.67
C PHE A 520 -0.17 10.63 30.11
N ALA A 521 -0.45 9.56 30.84
CA ALA A 521 -0.59 9.58 32.30
C ALA A 521 0.50 8.70 32.91
N VAL A 522 1.18 9.19 33.93
CA VAL A 522 2.26 8.46 34.60
C VAL A 522 1.78 8.00 35.96
N LYS A 523 1.89 6.69 36.23
CA LYS A 523 1.69 6.15 37.57
C LYS A 523 3.05 5.81 38.18
N VAL A 524 3.47 6.61 39.17
CA VAL A 524 4.69 6.39 39.97
C VAL A 524 4.27 6.19 41.42
N ASP A 525 4.71 5.08 42.03
CA ASP A 525 4.53 4.82 43.48
C ASP A 525 3.09 5.03 44.00
N GLY A 526 2.08 4.72 43.18
CA GLY A 526 0.65 4.80 43.55
C GLY A 526 -0.05 6.12 43.21
N TYR A 527 0.67 7.16 42.78
CA TYR A 527 0.09 8.45 42.39
C TYR A 527 -0.02 8.56 40.86
N LEU A 528 -1.15 9.11 40.40
CA LEU A 528 -1.43 9.37 38.98
C LEU A 528 -1.08 10.84 38.68
N HIS A 529 -0.14 11.08 37.78
CA HIS A 529 0.27 12.42 37.32
C HIS A 529 -0.05 12.63 35.84
#